data_AF-A0A7X4GJ40-F1
#
_entry.id   AF-A0A7X4GJ40-F1
#
_cell.length_a   1.000
_cell.length_b   1.000
_cell.length_c   1.000
_cell.angle_alpha   90.00
_cell.angle_beta   90.00
_cell.angle_gamma   90.00
#
_symmetry.space_group_name_H-M   'P 1'
#
loop_
_entity.id
_entity.type
_entity.pdbx_description
1 polymer ?
#
loop_
_entity_poly.entity_id
_entity_poly.type
_entity_poly.pdbx_seq_one_letter_code
_entity_poly.pdbx_strand_id
1 'polypeptide(L)' 'MPRLTPINQRMSEGRDAAIDAWNKGHDLPACPYGRATKSALFWNDGAARAQAGLARAQAALEQVMRIGA' A
#
# COMPACT_ATOMS: atom_id res chain seq x y z
N MET A 1 -26.84 -0.96 15.45
CA MET A 1 -25.94 -2.05 15.00
C MET A 1 -24.64 -1.41 14.51
N PRO A 2 -23.46 -1.72 15.04
CA PRO A 2 -22.22 -1.14 14.54
C PRO A 2 -21.99 -1.64 13.11
N ARG A 3 -21.92 -0.71 12.14
CA ARG A 3 -21.56 -1.02 10.75
C ARG A 3 -20.15 -1.61 10.76
N LEU A 4 -20.05 -2.93 10.61
CA LEU A 4 -18.81 -3.61 10.29
C LEU A 4 -18.33 -3.05 8.95
N THR A 5 -17.36 -2.13 8.97
CA THR A 5 -16.63 -1.79 7.75
C THR A 5 -16.00 -3.10 7.29
N PRO A 6 -16.30 -3.60 6.07
CA PRO A 6 -15.71 -4.84 5.62
C PRO A 6 -14.19 -4.66 5.69
N ILE A 7 -13.49 -5.60 6.33
CA ILE A 7 -12.03 -5.60 6.51
C ILE A 7 -11.31 -5.31 5.17
N ASN A 8 -11.90 -5.79 4.07
CA ASN A 8 -11.46 -5.59 2.69
C ASN A 8 -11.43 -4.12 2.24
N GLN A 9 -12.32 -3.26 2.77
CA GLN A 9 -12.39 -1.86 2.36
C GLN A 9 -11.19 -1.07 2.90
N ARG A 10 -10.88 -1.18 4.20
CA ARG A 10 -9.75 -0.47 4.80
C ARG A 10 -8.40 -0.95 4.24
N MET A 11 -8.27 -2.25 3.98
CA MET A 11 -7.09 -2.76 3.27
C MET A 11 -6.99 -2.21 1.84
N SER A 12 -8.10 -2.12 1.11
CA SER A 12 -8.09 -1.56 -0.25
C SER A 12 -7.72 -0.08 -0.25
N GLU A 13 -8.27 0.71 0.67
CA GLU A 13 -7.90 2.12 0.82
C GLU A 13 -6.41 2.31 1.09
N GLY A 14 -5.81 1.48 1.96
CA GLY A 14 -4.37 1.54 2.22
C GLY A 14 -3.53 1.14 1.01
N ARG A 15 -3.94 0.09 0.30
CA ARG A 15 -3.28 -0.35 -0.93
C ARG A 15 -3.33 0.72 -2.01
N ASP A 16 -4.51 1.29 -2.24
CA ASP A 16 -4.73 2.28 -3.30
C ASP A 16 -3.99 3.59 -2.98
N ALA A 17 -3.94 3.99 -1.71
CA ALA A 17 -3.16 5.14 -1.27
C ALA A 17 -1.65 4.94 -1.45
N ALA A 18 -1.14 3.73 -1.19
CA ALA A 18 0.27 3.40 -1.43
C ALA A 18 0.62 3.43 -2.94
N ILE A 19 -0.27 2.92 -3.79
CA ILE A 19 -0.09 2.95 -5.25
C ILE A 19 -0.14 4.39 -5.78
N ASP A 20 -1.08 5.21 -5.30
CA ASP A 20 -1.19 6.61 -5.69
C ASP A 20 0.06 7.42 -5.28
N ALA A 21 0.57 7.19 -4.07
CA ALA A 21 1.82 7.81 -3.61
C ALA A 21 3.01 7.41 -4.48
N TRP A 22 3.13 6.12 -4.80
CA TRP A 22 4.16 5.61 -5.72
C TRP A 22 4.09 6.27 -7.10
N ASN A 23 2.90 6.34 -7.69
CA ASN A 23 2.69 6.96 -9.00
C ASN A 23 3.03 8.46 -9.01
N LYS A 24 2.91 9.13 -7.86
CA LYS A 24 3.31 10.54 -7.68
C LYS A 24 4.78 10.71 -7.29
N GLY A 25 5.53 9.63 -7.10
CA GLY A 25 6.93 9.66 -6.66
C GLY A 25 7.12 10.05 -5.19
N HIS A 26 6.10 9.85 -4.36
CA HIS A 26 6.14 10.13 -2.92
C HIS A 26 6.25 8.85 -2.08
N ASP A 27 6.71 9.04 -0.84
CA ASP A 27 6.66 8.00 0.20
C ASP A 27 5.22 7.63 0.59
N LEU A 28 5.09 6.51 1.29
CA LEU A 28 3.79 6.02 1.79
C LEU A 28 3.03 7.10 2.57
N PRO A 29 1.72 7.27 2.31
CA PRO A 29 0.93 8.26 3.00
C PRO A 29 0.77 7.94 4.49
N ALA A 30 0.51 8.96 5.30
CA ALA A 30 0.16 8.74 6.70
C ALA A 30 -1.24 8.11 6.81
N CYS A 31 -1.41 7.16 7.72
CA CYS A 31 -2.70 6.52 7.97
C CYS A 31 -3.73 7.56 8.47
N PRO A 32 -4.90 7.70 7.82
CA PRO A 32 -5.90 8.72 8.17
C PRO A 32 -6.72 8.36 9.41
N TYR A 33 -6.56 7.16 9.95
CA TYR A 33 -7.31 6.66 11.09
C TYR A 33 -6.54 6.87 12.40
N GLY A 34 -7.27 7.02 13.51
CA GLY A 34 -6.68 7.10 14.83
C GLY A 34 -5.73 5.92 15.09
N ARG A 35 -4.56 6.22 15.67
CA ARG A 35 -3.56 5.21 16.05
C ARG A 35 -4.22 4.13 16.93
N ALA A 36 -3.79 2.88 16.73
CA ALA A 36 -4.30 1.69 17.43
C ALA A 36 -5.78 1.32 17.18
N THR A 37 -6.43 1.89 16.16
CA THR A 37 -7.74 1.39 15.72
C THR A 37 -7.61 0.20 14.77
N LYS A 38 -8.61 -0.70 14.74
CA LYS A 38 -8.66 -1.78 13.74
C LYS A 38 -8.60 -1.23 12.31
N SER A 39 -9.25 -0.10 12.05
CA SER A 39 -9.17 0.58 10.75
C SER A 39 -7.74 0.99 10.40
N ALA A 40 -6.98 1.53 11.35
CA ALA A 40 -5.58 1.85 11.13
C ALA A 40 -4.72 0.59 10.85
N LEU A 41 -4.97 -0.51 11.58
CA LEU A 41 -4.24 -1.77 11.36
C LEU A 41 -4.48 -2.33 9.96
N PHE A 42 -5.74 -2.41 9.51
CA PHE A 42 -6.06 -2.92 8.17
C PHE A 42 -5.57 -1.98 7.06
N TRP A 43 -5.67 -0.67 7.26
CA TRP A 43 -5.12 0.29 6.31
C TRP A 43 -3.61 0.13 6.16
N ASN A 44 -2.88 0.03 7.28
CA ASN A 44 -1.43 -0.17 7.26
C ASN A 44 -1.03 -1.51 6.61
N ASP A 45 -1.76 -2.60 6.85
CA ASP A 45 -1.50 -3.89 6.19
C ASP A 45 -1.69 -3.79 4.67
N GLY A 46 -2.75 -3.12 4.22
CA GLY A 46 -2.99 -2.87 2.80
C GLY A 46 -1.86 -2.07 2.13
N ALA A 47 -1.43 -0.99 2.77
CA ALA A 47 -0.34 -0.14 2.32
C ALA A 47 1.01 -0.90 2.26
N ALA A 48 1.33 -1.68 3.30
CA ALA A 48 2.56 -2.47 3.36
C ALA A 48 2.62 -3.54 2.25
N ARG A 49 1.51 -4.22 1.98
CA ARG A 49 1.43 -5.21 0.89
C ARG A 49 1.65 -4.58 -0.49
N ALA A 50 1.05 -3.41 -0.73
CA ALA A 50 1.27 -2.66 -1.97
C ALA A 50 2.74 -2.31 -2.16
N GLN A 51 3.38 -1.75 -1.12
CA GLN A 51 4.79 -1.36 -1.16
C GLN A 51 5.69 -2.56 -1.45
N ALA A 52 5.44 -3.70 -0.81
CA ALA A 52 6.21 -4.92 -1.06
C ALA A 52 6.02 -5.45 -2.50
N GLY A 53 4.84 -5.25 -3.10
CA GLY A 53 4.60 -5.57 -4.52
C GLY A 53 5.39 -4.64 -5.45
N LEU A 54 5.32 -3.34 -5.19
CA LEU A 54 6.01 -2.30 -5.97
C LEU A 54 7.53 -2.48 -5.93
N ALA A 55 8.11 -2.73 -4.74
CA ALA A 55 9.55 -2.97 -4.60
C ALA A 55 10.03 -4.19 -5.41
N ARG A 56 9.24 -5.27 -5.44
CA ARG A 56 9.55 -6.45 -6.27
C ARG A 56 9.47 -6.14 -7.77
N ALA A 57 8.46 -5.37 -8.19
CA ALA A 57 8.32 -4.95 -9.58
C ALA A 57 9.49 -4.07 -10.02
N GLN A 58 9.94 -3.15 -9.18
CA GLN A 58 11.10 -2.32 -9.43
C GLN A 58 12.39 -3.15 -9.55
N ALA A 59 12.62 -4.08 -8.62
CA ALA A 59 13.78 -4.98 -8.70
C ALA A 59 13.78 -5.84 -9.98
N ALA A 60 12.61 -6.32 -10.41
CA ALA A 60 12.46 -7.05 -11.66
C ALA A 60 12.76 -6.17 -12.89
N LEU A 61 12.27 -4.92 -12.90
CA LEU A 61 12.58 -3.95 -13.97
C LEU A 61 14.08 -3.66 -14.06
N GLU A 62 14.75 -3.43 -12.92
CA GLU A 62 16.20 -3.24 -12.87
C GLU A 62 16.95 -4.46 -13.41
N GLN A 63 16.51 -5.67 -13.08
CA GLN A 63 17.12 -6.90 -13.58
C GLN A 63 16.95 -7.05 -15.09
N VAL A 64 15.77 -6.74 -15.64
CA VAL A 64 15.53 -6.74 -17.09
C VAL A 64 16.40 -5.69 -17.79
N MET A 65 16.49 -4.47 -17.26
CA MET A 65 17.35 -3.42 -17.83
C MET A 65 18.84 -3.79 -17.81
N ARG A 66 19.31 -4.54 -16.81
CA ARG A 66 20.69 -5.04 -16.77
C ARG A 66 20.99 -6.14 -17.79
N ILE A 67 19.99 -6.94 -18.18
CA ILE A 67 20.16 -8.00 -19.18
C ILE A 67 20.10 -7.44 -20.61
N GLY A 68 19.37 -6.34 -20.81
CA GLY A 68 19.21 -5.68 -22.11
C GLY A 68 20.26 -4.62 -22.46
N ALA A 69 21.23 -4.35 -21.58
CA ALA A 69 22.36 -3.43 -21.79
C ALA A 69 23.64 -4.19 -22.14
#